data_AF-A0A506V833-F1
#
_entry.id   AF-A0A506V833-F1
#
_cell.length_a   1.000
_cell.length_b   1.000
_cell.length_c   1.000
_cell.angle_alpha   90.00
_cell.angle_beta   90.00
_cell.angle_gamma   90.00
#
_symmetry.space_group_name_H-M   'P 1'
#
loop_
_entity.id
_entity.type
_entity.pdbx_description
1 polymer ?
#
loop_
_entity_poly.entity_id
_entity_poly.type
_entity_poly.pdbx_seq_one_letter_code
_entity_poly.pdbx_strand_id
1 'polypeptide(L)'
;MSTLPFDLPAKVIQPSPSNQFLFLTGTEDFTIPKHAAAKAAGEKSFIHICKVHGAGKHYASNSFCVECNNDNSNRWAGDNRERRLEHNRRYRQTNRDKCLERLKRYRDKNSYLCLAMTTCNRMGLPYKGLRKRLLYTEKEFKLHIESLWTYGMCWANYGIGKGCWNIDHKIPVSHFLKMGEKDISVINALSNLQPLWQEDNVKKG
;
A
#
# COMPACT_ATOMS: atom_id res chain seq x y z
N MET A 1 -5.07 -22.85 41.92
CA MET A 1 -4.85 -23.24 40.51
C MET A 1 -5.92 -22.57 39.69
N SER A 2 -5.55 -21.59 38.85
CA SER A 2 -6.49 -20.69 38.18
C SER A 2 -7.16 -21.37 36.99
N THR A 3 -8.48 -21.38 37.00
CA THR A 3 -9.33 -21.71 35.86
C THR A 3 -9.28 -20.55 34.86
N LEU A 4 -8.80 -20.80 33.64
CA LEU A 4 -8.95 -19.85 32.53
C LEU A 4 -10.35 -20.03 31.90
N PRO A 5 -11.12 -18.95 31.71
CA PRO A 5 -12.44 -19.02 31.07
C PRO A 5 -12.27 -18.80 29.56
N PHE A 6 -12.69 -19.77 28.75
CA PHE A 6 -13.29 -19.63 27.41
C PHE A 6 -13.14 -20.96 26.63
N ASP A 7 -13.83 -22.00 27.10
CA ASP A 7 -14.24 -23.09 26.21
C ASP A 7 -15.40 -22.55 25.36
N LEU A 8 -15.11 -22.11 24.14
CA LEU A 8 -16.15 -21.86 23.15
C LEU A 8 -16.83 -23.19 22.81
N PRO A 9 -18.17 -23.29 22.85
CA PRO A 9 -18.86 -24.54 22.58
C PRO A 9 -18.54 -25.01 21.16
N ALA A 10 -18.19 -26.30 21.04
CA ALA A 10 -18.03 -26.96 19.76
C ALA A 10 -19.31 -26.76 18.94
N LYS A 11 -19.20 -26.01 17.84
CA LYS A 11 -20.32 -25.74 16.94
C LYS A 11 -20.72 -27.10 16.33
N VAL A 12 -21.93 -27.56 16.66
CA VAL A 12 -22.50 -28.78 16.06
C VAL A 12 -22.63 -28.55 14.56
N ILE A 13 -21.76 -29.20 13.79
CA ILE A 13 -21.77 -29.15 12.33
C ILE A 13 -22.97 -29.98 11.88
N GLN A 14 -24.03 -29.33 11.40
CA GLN A 14 -25.06 -30.05 10.67
C GLN A 14 -24.51 -30.49 9.31
N PRO A 15 -24.80 -31.72 8.85
CA PRO A 15 -24.36 -32.19 7.55
C PRO A 15 -25.04 -31.36 6.46
N SER A 16 -24.28 -30.49 5.81
CA SER A 16 -24.70 -29.79 4.59
C SER A 16 -24.97 -30.83 3.49
N PRO A 17 -26.16 -30.84 2.86
CA PRO A 17 -26.47 -31.74 1.76
C PRO A 17 -25.89 -31.18 0.45
N SER A 18 -24.56 -31.11 0.34
CA SER A 18 -23.79 -31.05 -0.92
C SER A 18 -22.29 -30.91 -0.65
N ASN A 19 -21.69 -31.87 0.05
CA ASN A 19 -20.23 -32.00 0.13
C ASN A 19 -19.74 -32.95 -0.98
N GLN A 20 -19.88 -32.54 -2.24
CA GLN A 20 -19.09 -33.13 -3.33
C GLN A 20 -17.70 -32.48 -3.30
N PHE A 21 -16.69 -33.27 -2.90
CA PHE A 21 -15.33 -32.99 -3.34
C PHE A 21 -15.29 -33.22 -4.85
N LEU A 22 -15.12 -32.15 -5.64
CA LEU A 22 -14.46 -32.26 -6.93
C LEU A 22 -13.05 -32.77 -6.67
N PHE A 23 -12.65 -33.78 -7.44
CA PHE A 23 -11.56 -34.73 -7.19
C PHE A 23 -11.99 -35.95 -6.37
N LEU A 24 -12.89 -36.76 -6.97
CA LEU A 24 -12.94 -38.23 -6.84
C LEU A 24 -13.48 -38.84 -8.16
N THR A 25 -12.75 -38.69 -9.27
CA THR A 25 -13.03 -39.47 -10.49
C THR A 25 -12.34 -40.85 -10.46
N GLY A 26 -11.59 -41.16 -9.38
CA GLY A 26 -10.80 -42.39 -9.26
C GLY A 26 -9.51 -42.39 -10.08
N THR A 27 -9.18 -41.28 -10.76
CA THR A 27 -8.04 -41.16 -11.68
C THR A 27 -6.96 -40.19 -11.18
N GLU A 28 -6.96 -39.86 -9.89
CA GLU A 28 -6.02 -38.89 -9.34
C GLU A 28 -4.65 -39.50 -9.10
N ASP A 29 -3.64 -38.89 -9.69
CA ASP A 29 -2.25 -39.19 -9.41
C ASP A 29 -1.85 -38.55 -8.06
N PHE A 30 -1.81 -39.37 -7.01
CA PHE A 30 -1.42 -38.97 -5.65
C PHE A 30 0.06 -38.56 -5.54
N THR A 31 0.87 -38.71 -6.59
CA THR A 31 2.25 -38.22 -6.60
C THR A 31 2.33 -36.71 -6.79
N ILE A 32 1.25 -36.07 -7.29
CA ILE A 32 1.22 -34.64 -7.56
C ILE A 32 0.57 -33.90 -6.37
N PRO A 33 1.26 -32.91 -5.76
CA PRO A 33 0.66 -32.09 -4.71
C PRO A 33 -0.61 -31.37 -5.20
N LYS A 34 -1.66 -31.34 -4.39
CA LYS A 34 -2.97 -30.74 -4.75
C LYS A 34 -2.88 -29.30 -5.31
N HIS A 35 -1.94 -28.50 -4.81
CA HIS A 35 -1.72 -27.15 -5.31
C HIS A 35 -1.12 -27.11 -6.73
N ALA A 36 -0.29 -28.09 -7.09
CA ALA A 36 0.29 -28.21 -8.43
C ALA A 36 -0.76 -28.70 -9.43
N ALA A 37 -1.62 -29.65 -9.03
CA ALA A 37 -2.76 -30.09 -9.81
C ALA A 37 -3.78 -28.96 -10.05
N ALA A 38 -4.14 -28.20 -9.00
CA ALA A 38 -5.02 -27.03 -9.13
C ALA A 38 -4.43 -25.96 -10.07
N LYS A 39 -3.12 -25.69 -9.95
CA LYS A 39 -2.42 -24.74 -10.83
C LYS A 39 -2.40 -25.21 -12.29
N ALA A 40 -2.20 -26.51 -12.54
CA ALA A 40 -2.26 -27.09 -13.89
C ALA A 40 -3.67 -27.00 -14.50
N ALA A 41 -4.72 -27.12 -13.67
CA ALA A 41 -6.11 -26.93 -14.07
C ALA A 41 -6.54 -25.46 -14.22
N GLY A 42 -5.64 -24.50 -13.97
CA GLY A 42 -5.96 -23.06 -14.00
C GLY A 42 -6.80 -22.57 -12.81
N GLU A 43 -7.03 -23.42 -11.81
CA GLU A 43 -7.75 -23.07 -10.60
C GLU A 43 -6.82 -22.35 -9.61
N LYS A 44 -7.34 -21.26 -9.02
CA LYS A 44 -6.61 -20.46 -8.02
C LYS A 44 -6.87 -20.89 -6.58
N SER A 45 -7.85 -21.76 -6.37
CA SER A 45 -8.27 -22.24 -5.06
C SER A 45 -8.52 -23.74 -5.12
N PHE A 46 -8.30 -24.42 -4.00
CA PHE A 46 -8.69 -25.82 -3.83
C PHE A 46 -9.28 -26.02 -2.44
N ILE A 47 -10.04 -27.11 -2.25
CA ILE A 47 -10.58 -27.45 -0.95
C ILE A 47 -9.45 -27.98 -0.08
N HIS A 48 -9.08 -27.21 0.94
CA HIS A 48 -8.10 -27.61 1.94
C HIS A 48 -8.83 -27.97 3.23
N ILE A 49 -8.47 -29.11 3.81
CA ILE A 49 -9.03 -29.56 5.08
C ILE A 49 -8.10 -29.04 6.18
N CYS A 50 -8.55 -27.99 6.87
CA CYS A 50 -7.89 -27.43 8.02
C CYS A 50 -8.40 -28.10 9.31
N LYS A 51 -7.50 -28.38 10.27
CA LYS A 51 -7.90 -28.90 11.59
C LYS A 51 -8.78 -27.93 12.38
N VAL A 52 -8.64 -26.62 12.16
CA VAL A 52 -9.35 -25.57 12.90
C VAL A 52 -10.63 -25.16 12.20
N HIS A 53 -10.60 -25.01 10.88
CA HIS A 53 -11.71 -24.46 10.08
C HIS A 53 -12.48 -25.52 9.26
N GLY A 54 -12.08 -26.79 9.32
CA GLY A 54 -12.69 -27.87 8.55
C GLY A 54 -12.33 -27.81 7.06
N ALA A 55 -13.17 -28.45 6.22
CA ALA A 55 -13.03 -28.43 4.77
C ALA A 55 -13.60 -27.13 4.19
N GLY A 56 -12.74 -26.24 3.70
CA GLY A 56 -13.12 -24.97 3.08
C GLY A 56 -12.41 -24.72 1.75
N LYS A 57 -13.02 -23.93 0.86
CA LYS A 57 -12.34 -23.42 -0.34
C LYS A 57 -11.31 -22.39 0.11
N HIS A 58 -10.03 -22.74 0.09
CA HIS A 58 -8.95 -21.84 0.49
C HIS A 58 -7.98 -21.56 -0.66
N TYR A 59 -7.39 -20.36 -0.66
CA TYR A 59 -6.26 -19.99 -1.52
C TYR A 59 -4.99 -20.61 -0.95
N ALA A 60 -4.69 -21.88 -1.25
CA ALA A 60 -3.49 -22.48 -0.66
C ALA A 60 -2.23 -22.04 -1.42
N SER A 61 -1.63 -20.93 -1.00
CA SER A 61 -0.19 -20.80 -1.11
C SER A 61 0.44 -21.85 -0.17
N ASN A 62 1.25 -22.74 -0.74
CA ASN A 62 2.06 -23.72 -0.01
C ASN A 62 1.30 -24.74 0.87
N SER A 63 0.07 -25.13 0.51
CA SER A 63 -0.69 -26.19 1.22
C SER A 63 -1.10 -25.85 2.67
N PHE A 64 -1.09 -24.59 3.07
CA PHE A 64 -1.55 -24.15 4.40
C PHE A 64 -2.92 -23.45 4.34
N CYS A 65 -3.67 -23.50 5.44
CA CYS A 65 -4.85 -22.66 5.63
C CYS A 65 -4.42 -21.19 5.77
N VAL A 66 -4.92 -20.33 4.87
CA VAL A 66 -4.58 -18.89 4.85
C VAL A 66 -4.95 -18.20 6.15
N GLU A 67 -6.13 -18.50 6.69
CA GLU A 67 -6.62 -17.89 7.93
C GLU A 67 -5.72 -18.27 9.10
N CYS A 68 -5.45 -19.56 9.30
CA CYS A 68 -4.52 -20.00 10.36
C CYS A 68 -3.12 -19.41 10.18
N ASN A 69 -2.63 -19.33 8.95
CA ASN A 69 -1.31 -18.77 8.67
C ASN A 69 -1.27 -17.26 8.98
N ASN A 70 -2.32 -16.52 8.61
CA ASN A 70 -2.46 -15.11 8.95
C ASN A 70 -2.55 -14.90 10.46
N ASP A 71 -3.34 -15.72 11.16
CA ASP A 71 -3.47 -15.66 12.62
C ASP A 71 -2.14 -15.95 13.31
N ASN A 72 -1.44 -17.01 12.88
CA ASN A 72 -0.12 -17.33 13.40
C ASN A 72 0.89 -16.20 13.11
N SER A 73 0.85 -15.62 11.91
CA SER A 73 1.67 -14.48 11.55
C SER A 73 1.37 -13.25 12.41
N ASN A 74 0.09 -12.96 12.67
CA ASN A 74 -0.36 -11.87 13.51
C ASN A 74 0.07 -12.05 14.97
N ARG A 75 -0.07 -13.27 15.52
CA ARG A 75 0.40 -13.61 16.87
C ARG A 75 1.91 -13.44 16.97
N TRP A 76 2.67 -14.04 16.06
CA TRP A 76 4.12 -13.90 16.00
C TRP A 76 4.55 -12.44 15.90
N ALA A 77 3.85 -11.64 15.08
CA ALA A 77 4.10 -10.21 14.90
C ALA A 77 3.86 -9.38 16.16
N GLY A 78 2.87 -9.77 16.98
CA GLY A 78 2.58 -9.19 18.29
C GLY A 78 3.63 -9.57 19.33
N ASP A 79 3.90 -10.86 19.49
CA ASP A 79 4.85 -11.40 20.48
C ASP A 79 6.28 -10.92 20.22
N ASN A 80 6.66 -10.73 18.95
CA ASN A 80 7.98 -10.27 18.55
C ASN A 80 8.02 -8.77 18.22
N ARG A 81 7.03 -7.98 18.66
CA ARG A 81 6.93 -6.55 18.32
C ARG A 81 8.21 -5.78 18.64
N GLU A 82 8.72 -5.92 19.85
CA GLU A 82 9.93 -5.20 20.29
C GLU A 82 11.16 -5.61 19.50
N ARG A 83 11.38 -6.92 19.34
CA ARG A 83 12.48 -7.49 18.54
C ARG A 83 12.47 -6.94 17.11
N ARG A 84 11.28 -6.83 16.49
CA ARG A 84 11.13 -6.27 15.15
C ARG A 84 11.44 -4.77 15.11
N LEU A 85 10.98 -4.01 16.09
CA LEU A 85 11.26 -2.57 16.19
C LEU A 85 12.75 -2.31 16.37
N GLU A 86 13.41 -3.07 17.23
CA GLU A 86 14.86 -2.99 17.47
C GLU A 86 15.66 -3.40 16.22
N HIS A 87 15.30 -4.52 15.59
CA HIS A 87 15.91 -4.92 14.31
C HIS A 87 15.78 -3.82 13.24
N ASN A 88 14.59 -3.24 13.08
CA ASN A 88 14.35 -2.14 12.15
C ASN A 88 15.16 -0.89 12.50
N ARG A 89 15.27 -0.55 13.79
CA ARG A 89 16.08 0.58 14.28
C ARG A 89 17.54 0.37 13.91
N ARG A 90 18.09 -0.80 14.24
CA ARG A 90 19.47 -1.17 13.93
C ARG A 90 19.73 -1.15 12.42
N TYR A 91 18.82 -1.71 11.62
CA TYR A 91 18.93 -1.67 10.17
C TYR A 91 18.98 -0.24 9.63
N ARG A 92 18.12 0.66 10.12
CA ARG A 92 18.13 2.08 9.71
C ARG A 92 19.43 2.79 10.09
N GLN A 93 20.01 2.47 11.25
CA GLN A 93 21.27 3.05 11.70
C GLN A 93 22.46 2.56 10.86
N THR A 94 22.58 1.24 10.66
CA THR A 94 23.70 0.64 9.93
C THR A 94 23.60 0.82 8.42
N ASN A 95 22.39 0.93 7.87
CA ASN A 95 22.15 1.10 6.44
C ASN A 95 21.55 2.48 6.14
N ARG A 96 22.05 3.52 6.82
CA ARG A 96 21.56 4.91 6.69
C ARG A 96 21.54 5.35 5.23
N ASP A 97 22.65 5.19 4.51
CA ASP A 97 22.78 5.67 3.13
C ASP A 97 21.82 4.95 2.18
N LYS A 98 21.66 3.63 2.32
CA LYS A 98 20.68 2.85 1.54
C LYS A 98 19.25 3.29 1.84
N CYS A 99 18.94 3.65 3.08
CA CYS A 99 17.63 4.18 3.44
C CYS A 99 17.37 5.54 2.80
N LEU A 100 18.38 6.43 2.79
CA LEU A 100 18.30 7.74 2.15
C LEU A 100 18.17 7.63 0.63
N GLU A 101 18.93 6.74 -0.01
CA GLU A 101 18.85 6.49 -1.45
C GLU A 101 17.46 5.94 -1.83
N ARG A 102 16.94 4.98 -1.05
CA ARG A 102 15.58 4.46 -1.24
C ARG A 102 14.53 5.57 -1.10
N LEU A 103 14.67 6.45 -0.12
CA LEU A 103 13.76 7.58 0.07
C LEU A 103 13.83 8.57 -1.10
N LYS A 104 15.04 8.90 -1.57
CA LYS A 104 15.25 9.77 -2.73
C LYS A 104 14.55 9.19 -3.96
N ARG A 105 14.85 7.92 -4.28
CA ARG A 105 14.23 7.20 -5.41
C ARG A 105 12.69 7.17 -5.31
N TYR A 106 12.15 7.01 -4.10
CA TYR A 106 10.71 7.06 -3.88
C TYR A 106 10.14 8.44 -4.19
N ARG A 107 10.77 9.51 -3.70
CA ARG A 107 10.35 10.90 -3.94
C ARG A 107 10.42 11.28 -5.41
N ASP A 108 11.48 10.88 -6.11
CA ASP A 108 11.66 11.20 -7.54
C ASP A 108 10.58 10.54 -8.41
N LYS A 109 10.19 9.30 -8.08
CA LYS A 109 9.11 8.58 -8.77
C LYS A 109 7.71 9.02 -8.36
N ASN A 110 7.54 9.47 -7.12
CA ASN A 110 6.22 9.73 -6.53
C ASN A 110 6.05 11.19 -6.10
N SER A 111 6.68 12.13 -6.81
CA SER A 111 6.67 13.55 -6.47
C SER A 111 5.25 14.11 -6.32
N TYR A 112 4.34 13.77 -7.25
CA TYR A 112 2.92 14.14 -7.19
C TYR A 112 2.19 13.59 -5.94
N LEU A 113 2.51 12.37 -5.49
CA LEU A 113 1.95 11.81 -4.27
C LEU A 113 2.55 12.47 -3.03
N CYS A 114 3.85 12.74 -3.02
CA CYS A 114 4.51 13.45 -1.91
C CYS A 114 3.93 14.86 -1.74
N LEU A 115 3.63 15.56 -2.84
CA LEU A 115 2.93 16.84 -2.81
C LEU A 115 1.53 16.69 -2.21
N ALA A 116 0.75 15.72 -2.68
CA ALA A 116 -0.61 15.48 -2.17
C ALA A 116 -0.63 15.05 -0.70
N MET A 117 0.36 14.27 -0.23
CA MET A 117 0.53 13.95 1.18
C MET A 117 0.81 15.21 2.01
N THR A 118 1.63 16.12 1.49
CA THR A 118 1.91 17.40 2.14
C THR A 118 0.65 18.25 2.24
N THR A 119 -0.18 18.31 1.18
CA THR A 119 -1.49 18.97 1.22
C THR A 119 -2.39 18.33 2.27
N CYS A 120 -2.52 16.99 2.26
CA CYS A 120 -3.33 16.28 3.25
C CYS A 120 -2.89 16.58 4.69
N ASN A 121 -1.58 16.66 4.95
CA ASN A 121 -1.06 17.03 6.27
C ASN A 121 -1.49 18.41 6.71
N ARG A 122 -1.35 19.41 5.83
CA ARG A 122 -1.75 20.80 6.13
C ARG A 122 -3.25 20.91 6.41
N MET A 123 -4.05 20.05 5.77
CA MET A 123 -5.51 20.05 5.86
C MET A 123 -6.07 19.08 6.92
N GLY A 124 -5.23 18.27 7.58
CA GLY A 124 -5.68 17.23 8.49
C GLY A 124 -6.48 16.09 7.83
N LEU A 125 -6.20 15.79 6.56
CA LEU A 125 -6.93 14.79 5.75
C LEU A 125 -6.23 13.43 5.71
N PRO A 126 -6.99 12.31 5.60
CA PRO A 126 -6.41 10.97 5.55
C PRO A 126 -5.71 10.70 4.20
N TYR A 127 -4.69 9.84 4.23
CA TYR A 127 -3.98 9.39 3.03
C TYR A 127 -4.58 8.14 2.36
N LYS A 128 -5.58 7.51 2.98
CA LYS A 128 -6.15 6.25 2.49
C LYS A 128 -6.65 6.46 1.06
N GLY A 129 -6.16 5.64 0.13
CA GLY A 129 -6.56 5.70 -1.28
C GLY A 129 -6.13 6.95 -2.03
N LEU A 130 -5.14 7.72 -1.54
CA LEU A 130 -4.73 9.01 -2.13
C LEU A 130 -4.47 8.94 -3.63
N ARG A 131 -3.79 7.89 -4.10
CA ARG A 131 -3.50 7.69 -5.53
C ARG A 131 -4.76 7.60 -6.40
N LYS A 132 -5.87 7.09 -5.86
CA LYS A 132 -7.16 7.00 -6.57
C LYS A 132 -7.96 8.31 -6.55
N ARG A 133 -7.67 9.18 -5.57
CA ARG A 133 -8.32 10.49 -5.41
C ARG A 133 -7.71 11.53 -6.34
N LEU A 134 -6.44 11.36 -6.71
CA LEU A 134 -5.81 12.14 -7.76
C LEU A 134 -6.34 11.62 -9.10
N LEU A 135 -7.09 12.45 -9.82
CA LEU A 135 -7.74 12.11 -11.10
C LEU A 135 -6.78 12.21 -12.29
N TYR A 136 -5.51 11.86 -12.07
CA TYR A 136 -4.45 11.87 -13.06
C TYR A 136 -3.36 10.84 -12.70
N THR A 137 -2.65 10.39 -13.72
CA THR A 137 -1.53 9.46 -13.62
C THR A 137 -0.20 10.21 -13.41
N GLU A 138 0.83 9.48 -12.96
CA GLU A 138 2.20 10.02 -12.87
C GLU A 138 2.68 10.57 -14.22
N LYS A 139 2.30 9.92 -15.33
CA LYS A 139 2.69 10.33 -16.68
C LYS A 139 2.06 11.66 -17.06
N GLU A 140 0.76 11.81 -16.85
CA GLU A 140 0.05 13.07 -17.12
C GLU A 140 0.58 14.21 -16.25
N PHE A 141 0.87 13.92 -14.97
CA PHE A 141 1.50 14.88 -14.09
C PHE A 141 2.86 15.37 -14.61
N LYS A 142 3.75 14.45 -15.01
CA LYS A 142 5.06 14.82 -15.55
C LYS A 142 4.94 15.65 -16.82
N LEU A 143 4.12 15.20 -17.78
CA LEU A 143 3.89 15.92 -19.04
C LEU A 143 3.32 17.33 -18.80
N HIS A 144 2.40 17.47 -17.84
CA HIS A 144 1.82 18.77 -17.50
C HIS A 144 2.85 19.72 -16.87
N ILE A 145 3.70 19.22 -15.97
CA ILE A 145 4.74 20.07 -15.36
C ILE A 145 5.82 20.44 -16.39
N GLU A 146 6.22 19.48 -17.23
CA GLU A 146 7.19 19.68 -18.31
C GLU A 146 6.72 20.73 -19.33
N SER A 147 5.42 20.76 -19.65
CA SER A 147 4.86 21.75 -20.58
C SER A 147 4.81 23.18 -20.04
N LEU A 148 4.95 23.34 -18.72
CA LEU A 148 4.96 24.65 -18.04
C LEU A 148 6.38 25.14 -17.73
N TRP A 149 7.41 24.39 -18.11
CA TRP A 149 8.79 24.78 -17.82
C TRP A 149 9.22 26.05 -18.55
N THR A 150 10.00 26.86 -17.84
CA THR A 150 10.69 28.03 -18.39
C THR A 150 12.17 27.71 -18.60
N TYR A 151 12.90 28.63 -19.24
CA TYR A 151 14.31 28.44 -19.59
C TYR A 151 15.14 27.98 -18.39
N GLY A 152 15.84 26.85 -18.55
CA GLY A 152 16.72 26.27 -17.53
C GLY A 152 16.03 25.29 -16.55
N MET A 153 14.71 25.14 -16.57
CA MET A 153 14.03 24.14 -15.75
C MET A 153 14.16 22.74 -16.37
N CYS A 154 14.55 21.76 -15.54
CA CYS A 154 14.48 20.34 -15.89
C CYS A 154 14.39 19.48 -14.62
N TRP A 155 14.14 18.18 -14.75
CA TRP A 155 14.09 17.32 -13.56
C TRP A 155 15.42 17.24 -12.79
N ALA A 156 16.56 17.55 -13.41
CA ALA A 156 17.86 17.53 -12.73
C ALA A 156 18.02 18.66 -11.68
N ASN A 157 17.31 19.78 -11.84
CA ASN A 157 17.27 20.88 -10.87
C ASN A 157 15.91 21.00 -10.15
N TYR A 158 15.15 19.90 -10.08
CA TYR A 158 13.99 19.79 -9.19
C TYR A 158 14.45 19.58 -7.74
N GLY A 159 14.04 20.45 -6.81
CA GLY A 159 14.31 20.29 -5.39
C GLY A 159 14.66 21.59 -4.68
N ILE A 160 15.36 21.44 -3.55
CA ILE A 160 15.64 22.57 -2.65
C ILE A 160 17.04 23.14 -2.92
N GLY A 161 17.16 24.42 -3.25
CA GLY A 161 18.42 25.14 -3.41
C GLY A 161 18.34 26.33 -4.36
N LYS A 162 19.43 27.10 -4.41
CA LYS A 162 19.63 28.15 -5.43
C LYS A 162 19.69 27.52 -6.82
N GLY A 163 18.96 28.09 -7.78
CA GLY A 163 18.89 27.54 -9.15
C GLY A 163 18.04 26.27 -9.27
N CYS A 164 17.31 25.89 -8.23
CA CYS A 164 16.33 24.79 -8.26
C CYS A 164 14.90 25.33 -8.34
N TRP A 165 14.01 24.53 -8.94
CA TRP A 165 12.58 24.81 -8.97
C TRP A 165 11.80 23.79 -8.14
N ASN A 166 10.63 24.21 -7.69
CA ASN A 166 9.69 23.44 -6.87
C ASN A 166 8.31 23.40 -7.52
N ILE A 167 7.49 22.44 -7.12
CA ILE A 167 6.08 22.41 -7.52
C ILE A 167 5.30 23.28 -6.53
N ASP A 168 4.54 24.23 -7.07
CA ASP A 168 3.73 25.18 -6.33
C ASP A 168 2.24 25.06 -6.72
N HIS A 169 1.36 25.49 -5.82
CA HIS A 169 -0.07 25.62 -6.05
C HIS A 169 -0.38 27.05 -6.51
N LYS A 170 -0.93 27.22 -7.73
CA LYS A 170 -1.37 28.53 -8.25
C LYS A 170 -2.28 29.23 -7.25
N ILE A 171 -3.34 28.54 -6.82
CA ILE A 171 -4.21 28.92 -5.71
C ILE A 171 -3.70 28.20 -4.44
N PRO A 172 -3.25 28.93 -3.41
CA PRO A 172 -2.67 28.34 -2.21
C PRO A 172 -3.64 27.41 -1.46
N VAL A 173 -3.11 26.38 -0.82
CA VAL A 173 -3.88 25.45 0.03
C VAL A 173 -4.67 26.19 1.14
N SER A 174 -4.10 27.28 1.68
CA SER A 174 -4.76 28.11 2.69
C SER A 174 -6.04 28.79 2.19
N HIS A 175 -6.13 29.10 0.89
CA HIS A 175 -7.35 29.64 0.29
C HIS A 175 -8.47 28.61 0.29
N PHE A 176 -8.20 27.38 -0.14
CA PHE A 176 -9.16 26.28 -0.09
C PHE A 176 -9.62 25.96 1.33
N LEU A 177 -8.70 25.99 2.30
CA LEU A 177 -9.02 25.82 3.72
C LEU A 177 -10.02 26.88 4.21
N LYS A 178 -9.84 28.15 3.82
CA LYS A 178 -10.77 29.24 4.15
C LYS A 178 -12.15 29.07 3.52
N MET A 179 -12.20 28.55 2.28
CA MET A 179 -13.45 28.27 1.56
C MET A 179 -14.13 26.96 2.01
N GLY A 180 -13.49 26.17 2.87
CA GLY A 180 -14.02 24.89 3.33
C GLY A 180 -13.87 23.74 2.32
N GLU A 181 -13.12 23.94 1.24
CA GLU A 181 -12.85 22.89 0.25
C GLU A 181 -11.84 21.88 0.81
N LYS A 182 -12.19 20.59 0.73
CA LYS A 182 -11.41 19.47 1.28
C LYS A 182 -11.11 18.40 0.24
N ASP A 183 -11.61 18.55 -0.98
CA ASP A 183 -11.30 17.63 -2.05
C ASP A 183 -9.87 17.86 -2.57
N ILE A 184 -9.02 16.88 -2.29
CA ILE A 184 -7.64 16.85 -2.76
C ILE A 184 -7.58 16.77 -4.28
N SER A 185 -8.59 16.20 -4.95
CA SER A 185 -8.64 16.15 -6.41
C SER A 185 -8.69 17.55 -7.02
N VAL A 186 -9.38 18.48 -6.35
CA VAL A 186 -9.50 19.89 -6.72
C VAL A 186 -8.25 20.67 -6.31
N ILE A 187 -7.84 20.55 -5.05
CA ILE A 187 -6.69 21.30 -4.51
C ILE A 187 -5.40 20.95 -5.26
N ASN A 188 -5.19 19.66 -5.53
CA ASN A 188 -4.02 19.15 -6.25
C ASN A 188 -4.32 18.84 -7.73
N ALA A 189 -5.37 19.44 -8.31
CA ALA A 189 -5.64 19.31 -9.74
C ALA A 189 -4.45 19.81 -10.57
N LEU A 190 -4.17 19.18 -11.71
CA LEU A 190 -3.08 19.61 -12.61
C LEU A 190 -3.20 21.10 -12.96
N SER A 191 -4.42 21.57 -13.26
CA SER A 191 -4.69 22.98 -13.56
C SER A 191 -4.22 23.95 -12.46
N ASN A 192 -4.20 23.52 -11.21
CA ASN A 192 -3.78 24.30 -10.05
C ASN A 192 -2.29 24.11 -9.69
N LEU A 193 -1.56 23.22 -10.36
CA LEU A 193 -0.13 23.01 -10.13
C LEU A 193 0.72 23.78 -11.15
N GLN A 194 1.89 24.23 -10.72
CA GLN A 194 2.88 24.86 -11.60
C GLN A 194 4.31 24.61 -11.10
N PRO A 195 5.30 24.48 -12.00
CA PRO A 195 6.69 24.64 -11.62
C PRO A 195 6.97 26.12 -11.33
N LEU A 196 7.67 26.40 -10.23
CA LEU A 196 8.10 27.74 -9.87
C LEU A 196 9.54 27.67 -9.35
N TRP A 197 10.39 28.60 -9.80
CA TRP A 197 11.74 28.73 -9.22
C TRP A 197 11.63 28.91 -7.72
N GLN A 198 12.50 28.25 -6.96
CA GLN A 198 12.39 28.27 -5.51
C GLN A 198 12.45 29.69 -4.94
N GLU A 199 13.32 30.54 -5.49
CA GLU A 199 13.45 31.94 -5.09
C GLU A 199 12.13 32.70 -5.25
N ASP A 200 11.39 32.44 -6.33
CA ASP A 200 10.10 33.08 -6.58
C ASP A 200 9.00 32.48 -5.72
N ASN A 201 9.05 31.17 -5.45
CA ASN A 201 8.13 30.52 -4.53
C ASN A 201 8.27 31.04 -3.09
N VAL A 202 9.51 31.31 -2.64
CA VAL A 202 9.74 31.91 -1.32
C VAL A 202 9.22 33.35 -1.26
N LYS A 203 9.36 34.14 -2.34
CA LYS A 203 8.81 35.50 -2.39
C LYS A 203 7.27 35.51 -2.40
N LYS A 204 6.64 34.45 -2.92
CA LYS A 204 5.19 34.30 -3.01
C LYS A 204 4.53 33.96 -1.66
N GLY A 205 5.22 33.13 -0.86
CA GLY A 205 4.70 32.56 0.40
C GLY A 205 4.69 33.54 1.56
#